data_AF-A0A6N2CZI0-F1
#
_entry.id   AF-A0A6N2CZI0-F1
#
_cell.length_a   1.000
_cell.length_b   1.000
_cell.length_c   1.000
_cell.angle_alpha   90.00
_cell.angle_beta   90.00
_cell.angle_gamma   90.00
#
_symmetry.space_group_name_H-M   'P 1'
#
loop_
_entity.id
_entity.type
_entity.pdbx_description
1 polymer ?
#
loop_
_entity_poly.entity_id
_entity_poly.type
_entity_poly.pdbx_seq_one_letter_code
_entity_poly.pdbx_strand_id
1 'polypeptide(L)'
;GVVPGTVVRGEGGGVLSPLGAGGAGAPPGELAPAYRLLRPPRPVGVRTDGAGRPQEVHLGGRWCRVREVGGPWPVSGGWWDEARVRIYWDTRVDGGGWLRLFVVPWPAGWFHEGWWD
;
A
#
# COMPACT_ATOMS: atom_id res chain seq x y z
N GLY A 1 -44.86 -0.23 7.39
CA GLY A 1 -45.53 0.93 8.00
C GLY A 1 -44.50 2.00 8.20
N VAL A 2 -44.66 3.13 7.53
CA VAL A 2 -43.85 4.34 7.71
C VAL A 2 -44.53 5.19 8.78
N VAL A 3 -43.76 5.65 9.76
CA VAL A 3 -44.15 6.72 10.68
C VAL A 3 -43.06 7.81 10.66
N PRO A 4 -43.43 9.11 10.69
CA PRO A 4 -42.56 10.20 10.24
C PRO A 4 -41.91 10.99 11.40
N GLY A 5 -40.80 11.65 11.06
CA GLY A 5 -40.44 12.99 11.56
C GLY A 5 -39.82 13.11 12.95
N THR A 6 -38.57 13.58 13.00
CA THR A 6 -38.19 14.72 13.84
C THR A 6 -37.00 15.43 13.20
N VAL A 7 -37.23 16.67 12.78
CA VAL A 7 -36.21 17.65 12.37
C VAL A 7 -35.66 18.28 13.65
N VAL A 8 -34.35 18.28 13.83
CA VAL A 8 -33.69 19.16 14.80
C VAL A 8 -32.85 20.16 14.02
N ARG A 9 -33.27 21.43 14.12
CA ARG A 9 -32.65 22.61 13.52
C ARG A 9 -31.52 23.07 14.45
N GLY A 10 -30.29 23.12 13.94
CA GLY A 10 -29.16 23.79 14.58
C GLY A 10 -28.59 24.82 13.63
N GLU A 11 -28.90 26.08 13.88
CA GLU A 11 -28.34 27.23 13.16
C GLU A 11 -26.95 27.57 13.73
N GLY A 12 -25.98 27.79 12.85
CA GLY A 12 -24.64 28.22 13.20
C GLY A 12 -23.84 28.53 11.93
N GLY A 13 -23.96 29.77 11.47
CA GLY A 13 -23.38 30.26 10.22
C GLY A 13 -21.85 30.28 10.21
N GLY A 14 -21.31 29.98 9.03
CA GLY A 14 -19.89 30.12 8.71
C GLY A 14 -19.70 29.91 7.21
N VAL A 15 -19.96 30.95 6.41
CA VAL A 15 -19.60 30.96 4.99
C VAL A 15 -18.10 31.17 4.89
N LEU A 16 -17.35 30.13 4.57
CA LEU A 16 -15.98 30.29 4.10
C LEU A 16 -16.01 30.41 2.58
N SER A 17 -15.97 31.66 2.11
CA SER A 17 -15.71 32.00 0.71
C SER A 17 -14.38 31.41 0.23
N PRO A 18 -14.26 31.05 -1.05
CA PRO A 18 -13.03 30.50 -1.60
C PRO A 18 -11.97 31.60 -1.70
N LEU A 19 -10.79 31.37 -1.10
CA LEU A 19 -9.62 32.16 -1.40
C LEU A 19 -9.23 31.91 -2.86
N GLY A 20 -9.27 32.99 -3.63
CA GLY A 20 -9.01 33.03 -5.06
C GLY A 20 -7.58 32.64 -5.44
N ALA A 21 -7.48 32.29 -6.72
CA ALA A 21 -6.33 31.77 -7.43
C ALA A 21 -5.10 32.69 -7.44
N GLY A 22 -3.92 32.08 -7.48
CA GLY A 22 -2.68 32.76 -7.86
C GLY A 22 -1.42 31.89 -7.79
N GLY A 23 -1.05 31.27 -8.92
CA GLY A 23 0.36 31.20 -9.31
C GLY A 23 1.11 29.84 -9.23
N ALA A 24 1.46 29.36 -10.42
CA ALA A 24 2.72 28.70 -10.78
C ALA A 24 2.96 27.21 -10.41
N GLY A 25 2.59 26.35 -11.36
CA GLY A 25 3.42 25.25 -11.89
C GLY A 25 4.11 24.30 -10.90
N ALA A 26 3.41 23.24 -10.48
CA ALA A 26 4.08 22.09 -9.89
C ALA A 26 4.90 21.36 -10.99
N PRO A 27 6.21 21.12 -10.81
CA PRO A 27 7.01 20.30 -11.72
C PRO A 27 6.47 18.85 -11.74
N PRO A 28 6.83 18.03 -12.74
CA PRO A 28 6.36 16.64 -12.87
C PRO A 28 6.92 15.76 -11.74
N GLY A 29 6.27 15.86 -10.60
CA GLY A 29 6.25 14.93 -9.48
C GLY A 29 4.78 14.75 -9.15
N GLU A 30 4.08 14.02 -10.02
CA GLU A 30 2.67 13.71 -9.85
C GLU A 30 2.53 12.87 -8.58
N LEU A 31 2.21 13.53 -7.45
CA LEU A 31 1.77 12.86 -6.24
C LEU A 31 0.62 11.93 -6.65
N ALA A 32 0.92 10.63 -6.68
CA ALA A 32 -0.04 9.63 -7.12
C ALA A 32 -1.33 9.84 -6.31
N PRO A 33 -2.51 9.98 -6.97
CA PRO A 33 -3.73 10.32 -6.27
C PRO A 33 -3.97 9.31 -5.15
N ALA A 34 -4.26 9.81 -3.94
CA ALA A 34 -4.34 9.04 -2.68
C ALA A 34 -5.19 7.76 -2.76
N TYR A 35 -6.11 7.67 -3.74
CA TYR A 35 -6.92 6.50 -4.05
C TYR A 35 -6.15 5.32 -4.68
N ARG A 36 -4.92 5.50 -5.17
CA ARG A 36 -4.06 4.40 -5.64
C ARG A 36 -3.45 3.58 -4.50
N LEU A 37 -3.51 4.08 -3.26
CA LEU A 37 -3.01 3.40 -2.05
C LEU A 37 -3.94 2.27 -1.56
N LEU A 38 -5.16 2.18 -2.09
CA LEU A 38 -6.14 1.17 -1.72
C LEU A 38 -6.27 0.05 -2.76
N ARG A 39 -5.27 -0.15 -3.62
CA ARG A 39 -5.31 -1.32 -4.51
C ARG A 39 -5.13 -2.58 -3.65
N PRO A 40 -5.99 -3.60 -3.82
CA PRO A 40 -5.76 -4.89 -3.19
C PRO A 40 -4.34 -5.37 -3.48
N PRO A 41 -3.65 -5.97 -2.49
CA PRO A 41 -2.36 -6.58 -2.71
C PRO A 41 -2.39 -7.52 -3.91
N ARG A 42 -1.42 -7.39 -4.81
CA ARG A 42 -1.38 -8.18 -6.03
C ARG A 42 -0.42 -9.35 -5.86
N PRO A 43 -0.81 -10.57 -6.26
CA PRO A 43 0.11 -11.71 -6.28
C PRO A 43 1.36 -11.37 -7.10
N VAL A 44 2.51 -11.78 -6.61
CA VAL A 44 3.79 -11.55 -7.28
C VAL A 44 4.69 -12.77 -7.12
N GLY A 45 5.44 -13.09 -8.18
CA GLY A 45 6.48 -14.12 -8.09
C GLY A 45 7.70 -13.56 -7.36
N VAL A 46 8.21 -14.28 -6.36
CA VAL A 46 9.44 -13.92 -5.65
C VAL A 46 10.32 -15.16 -5.58
N ARG A 47 11.60 -15.00 -5.91
CA ARG A 47 12.63 -16.00 -5.62
C ARG A 47 13.38 -15.56 -4.38
N THR A 48 13.57 -16.48 -3.45
CA THR A 48 14.24 -16.22 -2.19
C THR A 48 15.55 -17.00 -2.09
N ASP A 49 16.42 -16.61 -1.17
CA ASP A 49 17.51 -17.47 -0.74
C ASP A 49 17.02 -18.58 0.21
N GLY A 50 17.95 -19.38 0.74
CA GLY A 50 17.66 -20.46 1.68
C GLY A 50 17.10 -20.00 3.04
N ALA A 51 17.18 -18.70 3.36
CA ALA A 51 16.60 -18.11 4.56
C ALA A 51 15.24 -17.42 4.31
N GLY A 52 14.74 -17.46 3.07
CA GLY A 52 13.48 -16.82 2.70
C GLY A 52 13.60 -15.32 2.39
N ARG A 53 14.82 -14.78 2.30
CA ARG A 53 15.05 -13.37 1.95
C ARG A 53 14.83 -13.17 0.44
N PRO A 54 14.10 -12.13 -0.01
CA PRO A 54 13.89 -11.86 -1.43
C PRO A 54 15.20 -11.60 -2.21
N GLN A 55 15.34 -12.24 -3.37
CA GLN A 55 16.49 -12.11 -4.28
C GLN A 55 16.07 -11.63 -5.68
N GLU A 56 14.91 -12.07 -6.17
CA GLU A 56 14.33 -11.62 -7.43
C GLU A 56 12.81 -11.48 -7.32
N VAL A 57 12.23 -10.51 -8.04
CA VAL A 57 10.79 -10.25 -8.09
C VAL A 57 10.31 -10.23 -9.53
N HIS A 58 9.18 -10.90 -9.83
CA HIS A 58 8.61 -10.95 -11.17
C HIS A 58 7.68 -9.76 -11.44
N LEU A 59 8.17 -8.79 -12.20
CA LEU A 59 7.51 -7.49 -12.44
C LEU A 59 7.50 -7.19 -13.94
N GLY A 60 6.37 -6.75 -14.47
CA GLY A 60 6.25 -6.39 -15.90
C GLY A 60 6.61 -7.51 -16.87
N GLY A 61 6.40 -8.78 -16.48
CA GLY A 61 6.70 -9.94 -17.31
C GLY A 61 8.17 -10.39 -17.31
N ARG A 62 9.00 -9.86 -16.40
CA ARG A 62 10.41 -10.28 -16.26
C ARG A 62 10.81 -10.44 -14.79
N TRP A 63 11.87 -11.20 -14.55
CA TRP A 63 12.53 -11.26 -13.24
C TRP A 63 13.47 -10.07 -13.07
N CYS A 64 13.25 -9.30 -12.01
CA CYS A 64 14.08 -8.16 -11.63
C CYS A 64 14.88 -8.53 -10.38
N ARG A 65 16.19 -8.27 -10.39
CA ARG A 65 17.06 -8.51 -9.23
C ARG A 65 16.77 -7.52 -8.12
N VAL A 66 16.77 -8.02 -6.88
CA VAL A 66 16.69 -7.20 -5.67
C VAL A 66 18.10 -6.73 -5.29
N ARG A 67 18.25 -5.43 -5.05
CA ARG A 67 19.52 -4.78 -4.68
C ARG A 67 19.60 -4.46 -3.19
N GLU A 68 18.48 -4.05 -2.62
CA GLU A 68 18.38 -3.74 -1.19
C GLU A 68 17.16 -4.42 -0.61
N VAL A 69 17.27 -4.84 0.65
CA VAL A 69 16.22 -5.52 1.39
C VAL A 69 16.22 -5.00 2.83
N GLY A 70 15.07 -4.50 3.27
CA GLY A 70 14.72 -4.26 4.66
C GLY A 70 13.68 -5.28 5.15
N GLY A 71 13.72 -5.59 6.44
CA GLY A 71 12.95 -6.68 7.06
C GLY A 71 13.81 -7.91 7.37
N PRO A 72 13.20 -9.05 7.71
CA PRO A 72 11.76 -9.32 7.76
C PRO A 72 11.04 -8.58 8.90
N TRP A 73 9.80 -8.14 8.67
CA TRP A 73 8.91 -7.64 9.72
C TRP A 73 7.65 -8.51 9.80
N PRO A 74 7.59 -9.43 10.78
CA PRO A 74 6.39 -10.17 11.08
C PRO A 74 5.29 -9.23 11.58
N VAL A 75 4.11 -9.33 11.00
CA VAL A 75 2.88 -8.66 11.43
C VAL A 75 1.84 -9.74 11.65
N SER A 76 1.55 -10.03 12.92
CA SER A 76 0.42 -10.89 13.31
C SER A 76 -0.84 -10.03 13.42
N GLY A 77 -1.96 -10.52 12.87
CA GLY A 77 -3.23 -9.80 12.86
C GLY A 77 -4.11 -10.02 14.10
N GLY A 78 -3.70 -10.83 15.07
CA GLY A 78 -4.58 -11.30 16.13
C GLY A 78 -4.20 -10.81 17.52
N TRP A 79 -5.17 -10.21 18.22
CA TRP A 79 -5.27 -10.23 19.68
C TRP A 79 -5.84 -11.55 20.24
N TRP A 80 -6.05 -12.57 19.40
CA TRP A 80 -6.29 -13.96 19.82
C TRP A 80 -5.90 -15.04 18.80
N ASP A 81 -5.31 -14.70 17.65
CA ASP A 81 -4.99 -15.70 16.62
C ASP A 81 -3.67 -15.39 15.91
N GLU A 82 -2.65 -16.21 16.19
CA GLU A 82 -1.32 -16.15 15.60
C GLU A 82 -1.30 -16.75 14.18
N ALA A 83 -2.37 -17.42 13.74
CA ALA A 83 -2.38 -18.21 12.51
C ALA A 83 -2.26 -17.39 11.20
N ARG A 84 -2.29 -16.05 11.26
CA ARG A 84 -2.21 -15.16 10.09
C ARG A 84 -1.07 -14.14 10.23
N VAL A 85 0.16 -14.62 10.26
CA VAL A 85 1.35 -13.76 10.20
C VAL A 85 1.62 -13.38 8.75
N ARG A 86 1.66 -12.09 8.44
CA ARG A 86 2.28 -11.58 7.21
C ARG A 86 3.72 -11.24 7.53
N ILE A 87 4.65 -11.64 6.69
CA ILE A 87 6.06 -11.24 6.83
C ILE A 87 6.36 -10.21 5.76
N TYR A 88 6.51 -8.96 6.17
CA TYR A 88 6.75 -7.83 5.30
C TYR A 88 8.24 -7.63 5.01
N TRP A 89 8.51 -7.16 3.80
CA TRP A 89 9.83 -6.81 3.30
C TRP A 89 9.74 -5.53 2.47
N ASP A 90 10.67 -4.61 2.67
CA ASP A 90 10.86 -3.49 1.76
C ASP A 90 12.04 -3.82 0.85
N THR A 91 11.82 -3.75 -0.46
CA THR A 91 12.80 -4.19 -1.46
C THR A 91 13.05 -3.11 -2.49
N ARG A 92 14.30 -2.91 -2.89
CA ARG A 92 14.66 -2.07 -4.04
C ARG A 92 15.07 -2.97 -5.19
N VAL A 93 14.41 -2.84 -6.33
CA VAL A 93 14.68 -3.64 -7.53
C VAL A 93 15.50 -2.88 -8.57
N ASP A 94 16.25 -3.59 -9.39
CA ASP A 94 17.06 -3.00 -10.46
C ASP A 94 16.24 -2.12 -11.42
N GLY A 95 16.71 -0.88 -11.59
CA GLY A 95 16.07 0.09 -12.49
C GLY A 95 14.64 0.47 -12.09
N GLY A 96 14.25 0.21 -10.83
CA GLY A 96 12.93 0.54 -10.31
C GLY A 96 12.99 1.23 -8.93
N GLY A 97 11.81 1.53 -8.40
CA GLY A 97 11.64 2.12 -7.07
C GLY A 97 11.64 1.09 -5.96
N TRP A 98 11.24 1.54 -4.77
CA TRP A 98 10.98 0.68 -3.63
C TRP A 98 9.64 -0.04 -3.79
N LEU A 99 9.61 -1.30 -3.37
CA LEU A 99 8.49 -2.21 -3.44
C LEU A 99 8.30 -2.89 -2.09
N ARG A 100 7.11 -2.73 -1.51
CA ARG A 100 6.72 -3.49 -0.32
C ARG A 100 6.10 -4.80 -0.71
N LEU A 101 6.75 -5.86 -0.26
CA LEU A 101 6.35 -7.24 -0.41
C LEU A 101 5.84 -7.76 0.93
N PHE A 102 4.93 -8.71 0.88
CA PHE A 102 4.72 -9.60 2.01
C PHE A 102 4.49 -11.03 1.55
N VAL A 103 4.88 -11.96 2.41
CA VAL A 103 4.53 -13.38 2.27
C VAL A 103 3.54 -13.77 3.36
N VAL A 104 2.52 -14.52 2.96
CA VAL A 104 1.65 -15.27 3.88
C VAL A 104 2.10 -16.73 3.88
N PRO A 105 2.30 -17.37 5.04
CA PRO A 105 2.72 -18.77 5.10
C PRO A 105 1.57 -19.73 4.79
N TRP A 106 0.32 -19.32 5.02
CA TRP A 106 -0.87 -20.13 4.70
C TRP A 106 -2.08 -19.27 4.26
N PRO A 107 -2.64 -19.51 3.05
CA PRO A 107 -2.03 -20.24 1.94
C PRO A 107 -0.70 -19.58 1.54
N ALA A 108 0.32 -20.37 1.19
CA ALA A 108 1.65 -19.84 0.85
C ALA A 108 1.57 -18.93 -0.39
N GLY A 109 1.99 -17.68 -0.25
CA GLY A 109 1.93 -16.74 -1.37
C GLY A 109 2.61 -15.41 -1.10
N TRP A 110 3.19 -14.85 -2.16
CA TRP A 110 3.82 -13.53 -2.15
C TRP A 110 2.91 -12.49 -2.81
N PHE A 111 2.88 -11.30 -2.21
CA PHE A 111 2.05 -10.18 -2.64
C PHE A 111 2.84 -8.89 -2.60
N HIS A 112 2.48 -7.93 -3.45
CA HIS A 112 3.00 -6.56 -3.40
C HIS A 112 1.89 -5.55 -3.13
N GLU A 113 2.18 -4.55 -2.27
CA GLU A 113 1.20 -3.56 -1.78
C GLU A 113 1.27 -2.21 -2.54
N GLY A 114 2.38 -1.92 -3.22
CA GLY A 114 2.54 -0.68 -3.97
C GLY A 114 3.99 -0.37 -4.32
N TRP A 115 4.18 0.72 -5.04
CA TRP A 115 5.49 1.28 -5.37
C TRP A 115 5.64 2.62 -4.68
N TRP A 116 6.86 2.90 -4.19
CA TRP A 116 7.26 4.22 -3.71
C TRP A 116 8.54 4.63 -4.45
N ASP A 117 8.58 5.86 -4.94
CA ASP A 117 9.69 6.48 -5.66
C ASP A 117 10.65 7.24 -4.72
#